data_AF-A0A524LJI7-F1
#
_entry.id   AF-A0A524LJI7-F1
#
_cell.length_a   1.000
_cell.length_b   1.000
_cell.length_c   1.000
_cell.angle_alpha   90.00
_cell.angle_beta   90.00
_cell.angle_gamma   90.00
#
_symmetry.space_group_name_H-M   'P 1'
#
loop_
_entity.id
_entity.type
_entity.pdbx_description
1 polymer ?
#
loop_
_entity_poly.entity_id
_entity_poly.type
_entity_poly.pdbx_seq_one_letter_code
_entity_poly.pdbx_strand_id
1 'polypeptide(L)' 'MAKAKNYVGRSLKIKAGTKVSRLGRTATRDIDTVVRIRDQETTRAGKTRVFWKSNGYKASTLI' A
#
# COMPACT_ATOMS: atom_id res chain seq x y z
N MET A 1 19.56 -2.49 -15.02
CA MET A 1 18.29 -2.86 -14.34
C MET A 1 18.00 -1.82 -13.26
N ALA A 2 16.90 -1.06 -13.37
CA ALA A 2 16.52 -0.11 -12.32
C ALA A 2 16.21 -0.90 -11.04
N LYS A 3 16.93 -0.60 -9.96
CA LYS A 3 16.75 -1.25 -8.66
C LYS A 3 15.32 -0.96 -8.18
N ALA A 4 14.47 -1.98 -8.14
CA ALA A 4 13.10 -1.82 -7.64
C ALA A 4 13.16 -1.19 -6.25
N LYS A 5 12.48 -0.05 -6.06
CA LYS A 5 12.48 0.65 -4.77
C LYS A 5 11.91 -0.31 -3.72
N ASN A 6 12.70 -0.60 -2.68
CA ASN A 6 12.25 -1.40 -1.55
C ASN A 6 11.64 -0.48 -0.49
N TYR A 7 10.33 -0.61 -0.32
CA TYR A 7 9.52 0.10 0.66
C TYR A 7 9.25 -0.73 1.91
N VAL A 8 9.56 -2.03 1.92
CA VAL A 8 9.32 -2.91 3.08
C VAL A 8 10.08 -2.38 4.30
N GLY A 9 9.39 -2.33 5.44
CA GLY A 9 9.93 -1.78 6.69
C GLY A 9 9.88 -0.26 6.79
N ARG A 10 9.62 0.47 5.69
CA ARG A 10 9.46 1.93 5.69
C ARG A 10 8.05 2.35 6.08
N SER A 11 7.95 3.55 6.63
CA SER A 11 6.67 4.24 6.83
C SER A 11 6.29 4.99 5.56
N LEU A 12 5.03 4.86 5.16
CA LEU A 12 4.46 5.53 4.00
C LEU A 12 3.23 6.32 4.42
N LYS A 13 3.15 7.59 4.00
CA LYS A 13 1.95 8.42 4.16
C LYS A 13 0.98 8.11 3.03
N ILE A 14 -0.14 7.47 3.36
CA ILE A 14 -1.30 7.29 2.49
C ILE A 14 -2.18 8.52 2.62
N LYS A 15 -2.32 9.30 1.55
CA LYS A 15 -3.15 10.51 1.56
C LYS A 15 -4.64 10.16 1.58
N ALA A 16 -5.46 11.06 2.12
CA ALA A 16 -6.90 11.07 1.88
C ALA A 16 -7.18 11.04 0.37
N GLY A 17 -8.25 10.37 -0.03
CA GLY A 17 -8.57 10.11 -1.44
C GLY A 17 -7.85 8.90 -2.06
N THR A 18 -6.88 8.27 -1.36
CA THR A 18 -6.21 7.07 -1.88
C THR A 18 -7.13 5.85 -1.82
N LYS A 19 -7.23 5.11 -2.93
CA LYS A 19 -7.96 3.83 -2.99
C LYS A 19 -7.14 2.72 -2.34
N VAL A 20 -7.68 2.13 -1.28
CA VAL A 20 -7.09 1.03 -0.53
C VAL A 20 -7.97 -0.21 -0.65
N SER A 21 -7.38 -1.34 -0.99
CA SER A 21 -8.07 -2.63 -0.98
C SER A 21 -7.79 -3.37 0.34
N ARG A 22 -8.84 -3.89 0.98
CA ARG A 22 -8.80 -4.69 2.22
C ARG A 22 -9.93 -5.72 2.17
N LEU A 23 -9.63 -6.99 2.43
CA LEU A 23 -10.62 -8.09 2.39
C LEU A 23 -11.41 -8.16 1.07
N GLY A 24 -10.74 -7.99 -0.06
CA GLY A 24 -11.38 -7.99 -1.38
C GLY A 24 -12.27 -6.77 -1.68
N ARG A 25 -12.48 -5.86 -0.71
CA ARG A 25 -13.21 -4.61 -0.91
C ARG A 25 -12.23 -3.46 -1.12
N THR A 26 -12.57 -2.54 -2.01
CA THR A 26 -11.81 -1.30 -2.21
C THR A 26 -12.56 -0.14 -1.60
N ALA A 27 -11.89 0.64 -0.76
CA ALA A 27 -12.43 1.83 -0.13
C ALA A 27 -11.46 3.00 -0.32
N THR A 28 -12.00 4.21 -0.37
CA THR A 28 -11.21 5.43 -0.36
C THR A 28 -10.88 5.81 1.07
N ARG A 29 -9.66 6.26 1.34
CA ARG A 29 -9.31 6.80 2.67
C ARG A 29 -9.90 8.19 2.85
N ASP A 30 -10.60 8.41 3.95
CA ASP A 30 -11.17 9.71 4.29
C ASP A 30 -10.13 10.68 4.89
N ILE A 31 -9.08 10.12 5.50
CA ILE A 31 -8.00 10.88 6.16
C ILE A 31 -6.62 10.39 5.73
N ASP A 32 -5.64 11.28 5.88
CA ASP A 32 -4.23 10.93 5.78
C ASP A 32 -3.86 9.92 6.87
N THR A 33 -3.15 8.85 6.49
CA THR A 33 -2.68 7.83 7.44
C THR A 33 -1.24 7.44 7.15
N VAL A 34 -0.42 7.29 8.20
CA VAL A 34 0.93 6.76 8.07
C VAL A 34 0.88 5.26 8.38
N VAL A 35 1.37 4.45 7.44
CA VAL A 35 1.35 2.99 7.54
C VAL A 35 2.75 2.43 7.40
N ARG A 36 3.06 1.37 8.13
CA ARG A 36 4.33 0.65 7.97
C ARG A 36 4.16 -0.48 6.97
N ILE A 37 4.94 -0.43 5.89
CA ILE A 37 4.89 -1.43 4.84
C ILE A 37 5.48 -2.75 5.34
N ARG A 38 4.73 -3.82 5.14
CA ARG A 38 5.09 -5.19 5.54
C ARG A 38 5.54 -6.03 4.36
N ASP A 39 5.05 -5.72 3.17
CA ASP A 39 5.27 -6.49 1.96
C ASP A 39 5.02 -5.59 0.74
N GLN A 40 5.58 -5.96 -0.41
CA GLN A 40 5.37 -5.26 -1.68
C GLN A 40 5.42 -6.24 -2.86
N GLU A 41 4.68 -5.91 -3.91
CA GLU A 41 4.77 -6.61 -5.20
C GLU A 41 4.87 -5.60 -6.35
N THR A 42 5.57 -5.98 -7.42
CA THR A 42 5.52 -5.24 -8.68
C THR A 42 4.41 -5.83 -9.53
N THR A 43 3.41 -5.03 -9.85
CA THR A 43 2.31 -5.43 -10.73
C THR A 43 2.78 -5.61 -12.17
N ARG A 44 2.00 -6.34 -12.98
CA ARG A 44 2.27 -6.51 -14.44
C ARG A 44 2.41 -5.18 -15.19
N ALA A 45 1.75 -4.13 -14.72
CA ALA A 45 1.84 -2.78 -15.28
C ALA A 45 3.08 -1.99 -14.81
N GLY A 46 4.03 -2.63 -14.11
CA GLY A 46 5.24 -1.99 -13.58
C GLY A 46 5.01 -1.11 -12.34
N LYS A 47 3.78 -1.01 -11.83
CA LYS A 47 3.47 -0.25 -10.61
C LYS A 47 3.76 -1.07 -9.36
N THR A 48 4.17 -0.42 -8.28
CA THR A 48 4.40 -1.09 -6.99
C THR A 48 3.10 -1.11 -6.21
N ARG A 49 2.64 -2.30 -5.80
CA ARG A 49 1.61 -2.45 -4.78
C ARG A 49 2.29 -2.70 -3.45
N VAL A 50 1.95 -1.90 -2.46
CA VAL A 50 2.46 -2.06 -1.09
C VAL A 50 1.38 -2.61 -0.18
N PHE A 51 1.78 -3.39 0.80
CA PHE A 51 0.90 -4.06 1.74
C PHE A 51 1.24 -3.71 3.18
N TRP A 52 0.22 -3.56 4.02
CA TRP A 52 0.37 -3.32 5.45
C TRP A 52 -0.77 -3.98 6.23
N LYS A 53 -0.65 -4.00 7.57
CA LYS A 53 -1.71 -4.49 8.46
C LYS A 53 -2.61 -3.32 8.85
N SER A 54 -3.92 -3.46 8.66
CA SER A 54 -4.95 -2.48 9.02
C SER A 54 -6.08 -3.18 9.75
N ASN A 55 -6.23 -2.91 11.05
CA ASN A 55 -7.22 -3.53 11.95
C ASN A 55 -7.24 -5.06 11.86
N GLY A 56 -6.07 -5.71 11.95
CA GLY A 56 -5.96 -7.17 11.86
C GLY A 56 -5.82 -7.73 10.45
N TYR A 57 -6.25 -7.00 9.41
CA TYR A 57 -6.32 -7.49 8.04
C TYR A 57 -5.19 -6.97 7.14
N LYS A 58 -4.90 -7.71 6.06
CA LYS A 58 -4.00 -7.26 4.98
C LYS A 58 -4.71 -6.17 4.16
N ALA A 59 -4.12 -4.99 4.10
CA ALA A 59 -4.54 -3.88 3.26
C ALA A 59 -3.47 -3.58 2.22
N SER A 60 -3.87 -3.03 1.08
CA SER A 60 -2.96 -2.74 -0.04
C SER A 60 -3.34 -1.49 -0.80
N THR A 61 -2.35 -0.81 -1.38
CA THR A 61 -2.55 0.27 -2.35
C THR A 61 -1.48 0.23 -3.42
N LEU A 62 -1.79 0.77 -4.59
CA LEU A 62 -0.81 1.07 -5.62
C LEU A 62 -0.14 2.41 -5.30
N ILE A 63 1.17 2.48 -5.55
CA ILE A 63 1.99 3.69 -5.50
C ILE A 63 2.80 3.85 -6.78
#